data_AF-A0A350QKV1-F1
#
_entry.id   AF-A0A350QKV1-F1
#
_cell.length_a   1.000
_cell.length_b   1.000
_cell.length_c   1.000
_cell.angle_alpha   90.00
_cell.angle_beta   90.00
_cell.angle_gamma   90.00
#
_symmetry.space_group_name_H-M   'P 1'
#
loop_
_entity.id
_entity.type
_entity.pdbx_description
1 polymer ?
#
loop_
_entity_poly.entity_id
_entity_poly.type
_entity_poly.pdbx_seq_one_letter_code
_entity_poly.pdbx_strand_id
1 'polypeptide(L)'
;MNTVRKLHKWASVVVGIQFLIWLGSGMYFNFMDHTKAAGHTYKAHQHPSLSWHTLALQEPAEVLRQYAPSTSLTLIELAQKPYYLLNHQRGLYANFVNKHSLVDAQTGQPLTVDADFARQLASASYSGPGEIVSVTLMQSPIADLLKQKNAVWQVNFADEINTSVYVEADSGRIAGHSDADKRLADFFLKLHFMDYANEGSFNSVLMMVFAFVALWLSGTGMVWTVDLALRGQYKIKLFGRKNTVKLFDRNQKSLGQVAFSNHKNLLDGLVEHNIILPSTCGGGGTCGRCRIMINQNVKSTAADLQHFSAFELEQGYRLACQHFSDDVEHMTLMDITDAKKYQLELVNSTFLSPFIKELRFTTQSKVPMRYKAGAFMRFFIPKASGCSVPADVPGSLQPDWQHIARLNYQHGACSRSYSLAGIDEATNELVFVIKLQSATNPSVLPGIGSNYLGN
;
A
#
# COMPACT_ATOMS: atom_id res chain seq x y z
N MET A 1 -21.19 -7.61 -16.33
CA MET A 1 -20.20 -8.14 -15.35
C MET A 1 -18.83 -7.45 -15.44
N ASN A 2 -18.24 -7.25 -16.63
CA ASN A 2 -16.94 -6.57 -16.77
C ASN A 2 -16.90 -5.11 -16.26
N THR A 3 -17.99 -4.35 -16.42
CA THR A 3 -18.11 -2.97 -15.93
C THR A 3 -18.08 -2.89 -14.40
N VAL A 4 -18.88 -3.73 -13.73
CA VAL A 4 -18.89 -3.86 -12.26
C VAL A 4 -17.51 -4.26 -11.73
N ARG A 5 -16.80 -5.16 -12.43
CA ARG A 5 -15.43 -5.56 -12.06
C ARG A 5 -14.42 -4.42 -12.15
N LYS A 6 -14.50 -3.61 -13.20
CA LYS A 6 -13.65 -2.41 -13.35
C LYS A 6 -13.98 -1.37 -12.29
N LEU A 7 -15.26 -1.10 -12.05
CA LEU A 7 -15.70 -0.13 -11.03
C LEU A 7 -15.26 -0.55 -9.63
N HIS A 8 -15.44 -1.82 -9.25
CA HIS A 8 -15.00 -2.31 -7.94
C HIS A 8 -13.48 -2.19 -7.79
N LYS A 9 -12.71 -2.55 -8.81
CA LYS A 9 -11.24 -2.44 -8.78
C LYS A 9 -10.77 -0.99 -8.58
N TRP A 10 -11.39 -0.03 -9.26
CA TRP A 10 -11.00 1.38 -9.12
C TRP A 10 -11.52 2.00 -7.82
N ALA A 11 -12.74 1.66 -7.42
CA ALA A 11 -13.27 2.07 -6.11
C ALA A 11 -12.42 1.52 -4.97
N SER A 12 -11.94 0.27 -5.04
CA SER A 12 -11.05 -0.29 -4.01
C SER A 12 -9.71 0.42 -3.92
N VAL A 13 -9.17 0.92 -5.04
CA VAL A 13 -7.95 1.75 -5.03
C VAL A 13 -8.20 3.07 -4.33
N VAL A 14 -9.27 3.78 -4.67
CA VAL A 14 -9.62 5.07 -4.04
C VAL A 14 -9.86 4.90 -2.55
N VAL A 15 -10.68 3.92 -2.17
CA VAL A 15 -10.98 3.60 -0.76
C VAL A 15 -9.70 3.16 -0.03
N GLY A 16 -8.86 2.36 -0.67
CA GLY A 16 -7.58 1.91 -0.10
C GLY A 16 -6.61 3.06 0.16
N ILE A 17 -6.50 4.03 -0.75
CA ILE A 17 -5.69 5.24 -0.55
C ILE A 17 -6.21 6.03 0.66
N GLN A 18 -7.53 6.23 0.77
CA GLN A 18 -8.10 6.94 1.92
C GLN A 18 -7.86 6.20 3.24
N PHE A 19 -7.93 4.86 3.25
CA PHE A 19 -7.56 4.08 4.43
C PHE A 19 -6.09 4.24 4.81
N LEU A 20 -5.17 4.36 3.84
CA LEU A 20 -3.76 4.65 4.12
C LEU A 20 -3.58 6.06 4.71
N ILE A 21 -4.33 7.04 4.23
CA ILE A 21 -4.36 8.40 4.80
C ILE A 21 -4.89 8.37 6.24
N TRP A 22 -5.96 7.63 6.50
CA TRP A 22 -6.50 7.44 7.85
C TRP A 22 -5.54 6.71 8.78
N LEU A 23 -4.84 5.70 8.28
CA LEU A 23 -3.82 5.00 9.05
C LEU A 23 -2.66 5.94 9.40
N GLY A 24 -2.15 6.69 8.43
CA GLY A 24 -1.07 7.65 8.64
C GLY A 24 -1.46 8.80 9.59
N SER A 25 -2.63 9.38 9.40
CA SER A 25 -3.15 10.44 10.29
C SER A 25 -3.51 9.93 11.68
N GLY A 26 -4.05 8.71 11.80
CA GLY A 26 -4.29 8.08 13.10
C GLY A 26 -2.99 7.74 13.83
N MET A 27 -1.96 7.27 13.10
CA MET A 27 -0.64 7.01 13.65
C MET A 27 0.03 8.29 14.17
N TYR A 28 -0.13 9.43 13.47
CA TYR A 28 0.33 10.72 13.96
C TYR A 28 -0.22 11.05 15.36
N PHE A 29 -1.52 10.85 15.62
CA PHE A 29 -2.11 11.13 16.94
C PHE A 29 -1.65 10.19 18.06
N ASN A 30 -1.09 9.02 17.72
CA ASN A 30 -0.49 8.14 18.73
C ASN A 30 0.89 8.62 19.17
N PHE A 31 1.61 9.36 18.32
CA PHE A 31 2.94 9.89 18.64
C PHE A 31 2.92 11.34 19.10
N MET A 32 1.90 12.11 18.71
CA MET A 32 1.81 13.53 19.05
C MET A 32 1.38 13.72 20.51
N ASP A 33 2.05 14.65 21.19
CA ASP A 33 1.70 15.04 22.55
C ASP A 33 0.36 15.78 22.59
N HIS A 34 -0.51 15.40 23.53
CA HIS A 34 -1.85 15.96 23.62
C HIS A 34 -1.88 17.45 24.01
N THR A 35 -0.92 17.92 24.80
CA THR A 35 -0.86 19.34 25.20
C THR A 35 -0.43 20.23 24.04
N LYS A 36 0.54 19.75 23.24
CA LYS A 36 0.97 20.40 22.00
C LYS A 36 -0.12 20.39 20.93
N ALA A 37 -0.78 19.25 20.72
CA ALA A 37 -1.90 19.13 19.79
C ALA A 37 -3.09 20.05 20.15
N ALA A 38 -3.27 20.35 21.43
CA ALA A 38 -4.28 21.29 21.91
C ALA A 38 -3.87 22.77 21.82
N GLY A 39 -2.62 23.07 21.47
CA GLY A 39 -2.08 24.43 21.43
C GLY A 39 -1.84 25.03 22.81
N HIS A 40 -1.58 24.17 23.80
CA HIS A 40 -1.49 24.57 25.21
C HIS A 40 -0.05 24.73 25.72
N THR A 41 0.95 24.61 24.85
CA THR A 41 2.38 24.68 25.21
C THR A 41 2.73 25.91 26.05
N TYR A 42 2.22 27.08 25.66
CA TYR A 42 2.43 28.35 26.38
C TYR A 42 1.14 28.91 26.99
N LYS A 43 0.21 28.03 27.36
CA LYS A 43 -0.99 28.44 28.09
C LYS A 43 -0.69 28.52 29.58
N ALA A 44 -0.89 29.67 30.20
CA ALA A 44 -0.79 29.81 31.66
C ALA A 44 -1.85 28.94 32.35
N HIS A 45 -1.46 28.19 33.40
CA HIS A 45 -2.35 27.29 34.14
C HIS A 45 -2.77 27.85 35.50
N GLN A 46 -2.19 28.97 35.93
CA GLN A 46 -2.49 29.63 37.20
C GLN A 46 -2.84 31.09 36.94
N HIS A 47 -4.05 31.47 37.34
CA HIS A 47 -4.46 32.87 37.42
C HIS A 47 -4.60 33.24 38.90
N PRO A 48 -3.94 34.31 39.38
CA PRO A 48 -4.20 34.84 40.71
C PRO A 48 -5.69 35.14 40.82
N SER A 49 -6.37 34.52 41.79
CA SER A 49 -7.81 34.74 42.00
C SER A 49 -8.02 36.01 42.83
N LEU A 50 -8.97 36.85 42.41
CA LEU A 50 -9.37 38.01 43.19
C LEU A 50 -9.94 37.60 44.57
N SER A 51 -9.58 38.34 45.62
CA SER A 51 -10.25 38.20 46.92
C SER A 51 -11.55 39.00 46.91
N TRP A 52 -12.67 38.30 46.73
CA TRP A 52 -14.00 38.90 46.61
C TRP A 52 -14.51 39.62 47.87
N HIS A 53 -13.96 39.29 49.04
CA HIS A 53 -14.49 39.73 50.33
C HIS A 53 -14.26 41.22 50.64
N THR A 54 -13.40 41.91 49.88
CA THR A 54 -13.00 43.31 50.15
C THR A 54 -13.47 44.29 49.08
N LEU A 55 -14.30 43.86 48.12
CA LEU A 55 -14.69 44.69 46.99
C LEU A 55 -16.07 45.32 47.23
N ALA A 56 -16.13 46.66 47.14
CA ALA A 56 -17.39 47.36 47.01
C ALA A 56 -17.89 47.18 45.57
N LEU A 57 -18.92 46.35 45.40
CA LEU A 57 -19.57 46.09 44.12
C LEU A 57 -20.87 46.90 44.02
N GLN A 58 -21.21 47.34 42.82
CA GLN A 58 -22.48 48.00 42.54
C GLN A 58 -23.64 47.00 42.57
N GLU A 59 -24.82 47.45 42.98
CA GLU A 59 -26.00 46.59 43.05
C GLU A 59 -26.43 46.10 41.66
N PRO A 60 -26.54 44.76 41.43
CA PRO A 60 -26.88 44.20 40.12
C PRO A 60 -28.23 44.69 39.56
N ALA A 61 -29.20 45.00 40.43
CA ALA A 61 -30.50 45.52 40.03
C ALA A 61 -30.40 46.94 39.42
N GLU A 62 -29.42 47.74 39.83
CA GLU A 62 -29.20 49.08 39.26
C GLU A 62 -28.54 48.99 37.89
N VAL A 63 -27.54 48.12 37.77
CA VAL A 63 -26.87 47.83 36.49
C VAL A 63 -27.89 47.32 35.47
N LEU A 64 -28.76 46.37 35.84
CA LEU A 64 -29.79 45.85 34.93
C LEU A 64 -30.83 46.89 34.48
N ARG A 65 -31.06 47.95 35.28
CA ARG A 65 -31.97 49.05 34.91
C ARG A 65 -31.34 50.04 33.94
N GLN A 66 -30.01 50.21 34.00
CA GLN A 66 -29.28 51.18 33.19
C GLN A 66 -28.97 50.69 31.78
N TYR A 67 -28.84 49.38 31.58
CA TYR A 67 -28.43 48.77 30.31
C TYR A 67 -29.56 48.00 29.62
N ALA A 68 -29.28 47.53 28.40
CA ALA A 68 -30.26 46.80 27.60
C ALA A 68 -30.78 45.54 28.32
N PRO A 69 -32.05 45.15 28.07
CA PRO A 69 -32.63 43.94 28.66
C PRO A 69 -31.73 42.73 28.48
N SER A 70 -31.49 42.01 29.58
CA SER A 70 -30.55 40.89 29.64
C SER A 70 -31.24 39.66 30.19
N THR A 71 -30.97 38.51 29.59
CA THR A 71 -31.48 37.19 30.02
C THR A 71 -30.81 36.69 31.29
N SER A 72 -29.57 37.11 31.54
CA SER A 72 -28.80 36.79 32.74
C SER A 72 -27.69 37.82 32.94
N LEU A 73 -27.28 37.97 34.19
CA LEU A 73 -26.11 38.74 34.62
C LEU A 73 -25.19 37.79 35.37
N THR A 74 -23.90 37.80 35.04
CA THR A 74 -22.89 36.95 35.67
C THR A 74 -21.70 37.80 36.09
N LEU A 75 -21.28 37.67 37.35
CA LEU A 75 -20.06 38.29 37.83
C LEU A 75 -18.86 37.45 37.35
N ILE A 76 -17.95 38.07 36.61
CA ILE A 76 -16.74 37.46 36.07
C ILE A 76 -15.51 38.25 36.51
N GLU A 77 -14.34 37.61 36.42
CA GLU A 77 -13.05 38.23 36.67
C GLU A 77 -12.27 38.36 35.36
N LEU A 78 -11.82 39.57 35.03
CA LEU A 78 -10.94 39.82 33.89
C LEU A 78 -9.79 40.71 34.37
N ALA A 79 -8.55 40.33 34.04
CA ALA A 79 -7.34 41.09 34.43
C ALA A 79 -7.32 41.54 35.91
N GLN A 80 -7.71 40.64 36.84
CA GLN A 80 -7.80 40.90 38.29
C GLN A 80 -8.77 42.03 38.67
N LYS A 81 -9.83 42.23 37.88
CA LYS A 81 -10.93 43.15 38.19
C LYS A 81 -12.28 42.47 38.01
N PRO A 82 -13.28 42.82 38.84
CA PRO A 82 -14.61 42.24 38.76
C PRO A 82 -15.45 42.96 37.70
N TYR A 83 -16.11 42.20 36.82
CA TYR A 83 -17.01 42.71 35.79
C TYR A 83 -18.36 41.98 35.80
N TYR A 84 -19.42 42.71 35.54
CA TYR A 84 -20.72 42.13 35.21
C TYR A 84 -20.80 41.86 33.71
N LEU A 85 -20.98 40.58 33.36
CA LEU A 85 -21.28 40.13 32.00
C LEU A 85 -22.80 40.05 31.85
N LEU A 86 -23.35 40.92 31.03
CA LEU A 86 -24.78 40.99 30.71
C LEU A 86 -25.04 40.21 29.42
N ASN A 87 -25.88 39.18 29.50
CA ASN A 87 -26.19 38.30 28.37
C ASN A 87 -27.50 38.74 27.71
N HIS A 88 -27.43 39.41 26.55
CA HIS A 88 -28.61 39.85 25.81
C HIS A 88 -29.21 38.72 24.96
N GLN A 89 -28.34 37.90 24.35
CA GLN A 89 -28.72 36.74 23.59
C GLN A 89 -27.77 35.59 23.90
N ARG A 90 -28.32 34.49 24.39
CA ARG A 90 -27.57 33.28 24.77
C ARG A 90 -27.75 32.20 23.72
N GLY A 91 -26.67 31.87 23.02
CA GLY A 91 -26.57 30.69 22.18
C GLY A 91 -26.51 29.40 22.99
N LEU A 92 -26.68 28.26 22.32
CA LEU A 92 -26.67 26.95 22.98
C LEU A 92 -25.30 26.60 23.59
N TYR A 93 -24.22 27.12 22.99
CA TYR A 93 -22.83 26.89 23.41
C TYR A 93 -22.03 28.20 23.40
N ALA A 94 -20.91 28.23 24.13
CA ALA A 94 -20.05 29.42 24.23
C ALA A 94 -19.49 29.90 22.88
N ASN A 95 -19.25 28.98 21.95
CA ASN A 95 -18.66 29.31 20.64
C ASN A 95 -19.71 29.74 19.60
N PHE A 96 -21.01 29.65 19.93
CA PHE A 96 -22.10 30.11 19.06
C PHE A 96 -22.24 31.63 19.14
N VAL A 97 -23.12 32.19 18.30
CA VAL A 97 -23.46 33.61 18.38
C VAL A 97 -24.06 33.89 19.75
N ASN A 98 -23.34 34.67 20.55
CA ASN A 98 -23.78 35.19 21.82
C ASN A 98 -23.59 36.70 21.81
N LYS A 99 -24.54 37.45 22.36
CA LYS A 99 -24.45 38.90 22.44
C LYS A 99 -24.31 39.32 23.89
N HIS A 100 -23.15 39.89 24.20
CA HIS A 100 -22.78 40.29 25.56
C HIS A 100 -22.54 41.80 25.64
N SER A 101 -22.67 42.35 26.84
CA SER A 101 -22.02 43.59 27.22
C SER A 101 -21.30 43.42 28.56
N LEU A 102 -20.20 44.15 28.73
CA LEU A 102 -19.42 44.17 29.95
C LEU A 102 -19.64 45.48 30.68
N VAL A 103 -19.80 45.41 31.99
CA VAL A 103 -19.89 46.56 32.89
C VAL A 103 -18.93 46.34 34.05
N ASP A 104 -18.11 47.33 34.38
CA ASP A 104 -17.23 47.28 35.54
C ASP A 104 -18.08 47.18 36.82
N ALA A 105 -17.84 46.14 37.62
CA ALA A 105 -18.70 45.82 38.75
C ALA A 105 -18.53 46.78 39.94
N GLN A 106 -17.52 47.64 39.95
CA GLN A 106 -17.28 48.62 41.02
C GLN A 106 -17.77 50.01 40.64
N THR A 107 -17.57 50.40 39.38
CA THR A 107 -17.87 51.75 38.88
C THR A 107 -19.19 51.85 38.12
N GLY A 108 -19.71 50.73 37.61
CA GLY A 108 -20.93 50.70 36.80
C GLY A 108 -20.78 51.18 35.37
N GLN A 109 -19.55 51.48 34.94
CA GLN A 109 -19.28 51.98 33.61
C GLN A 109 -19.18 50.83 32.60
N PRO A 110 -19.64 51.02 31.36
CA PRO A 110 -19.54 49.98 30.33
C PRO A 110 -18.08 49.82 29.90
N LEU A 111 -17.67 48.57 29.64
CA LEU A 111 -16.36 48.23 29.10
C LEU A 111 -16.53 47.62 27.71
N THR A 112 -15.72 48.08 26.76
CA THR A 112 -15.54 47.42 25.47
C THR A 112 -14.18 46.75 25.45
N VAL A 113 -14.08 45.51 24.98
CA VAL A 113 -12.78 44.84 24.80
C VAL A 113 -12.14 45.41 23.53
N ASP A 114 -11.38 46.49 23.71
CA ASP A 114 -10.56 47.06 22.65
C ASP A 114 -9.26 46.26 22.46
N ALA A 115 -8.41 46.71 21.52
CA ALA A 115 -7.16 46.04 21.22
C ALA A 115 -6.19 46.03 22.42
N ASP A 116 -6.18 47.07 23.24
CA ASP A 116 -5.26 47.17 24.38
C ASP A 116 -5.69 46.27 25.54
N PHE A 117 -6.99 46.22 25.82
CA PHE A 117 -7.54 45.28 26.80
C PHE A 117 -7.36 43.83 26.33
N ALA A 118 -7.55 43.56 25.04
CA ALA A 118 -7.26 42.24 24.47
C ALA A 118 -5.77 41.85 24.61
N ARG A 119 -4.83 42.79 24.43
CA ARG A 119 -3.39 42.56 24.70
C ARG A 119 -3.16 42.15 26.14
N GLN A 120 -3.78 42.85 27.09
CA GLN A 120 -3.63 42.57 28.51
C GLN A 120 -4.16 41.17 28.86
N LEU A 121 -5.36 40.83 28.38
CA LEU A 121 -5.97 39.52 28.62
C LEU A 121 -5.16 38.38 27.99
N ALA A 122 -4.69 38.56 26.76
CA ALA A 122 -3.85 37.57 26.09
C ALA A 122 -2.50 37.40 26.77
N SER A 123 -1.87 38.49 27.23
CA SER A 123 -0.61 38.41 27.99
C SER A 123 -0.79 37.67 29.31
N ALA A 124 -1.92 37.87 29.99
CA ALA A 124 -2.23 37.18 31.24
C ALA A 124 -2.49 35.67 31.06
N SER A 125 -2.89 35.22 29.86
CA SER A 125 -3.09 33.80 29.55
C SER A 125 -1.88 33.14 28.90
N TYR A 126 -0.85 33.90 28.53
CA TYR A 126 0.37 33.43 27.87
C TYR A 126 1.53 33.27 28.87
N SER A 127 2.24 32.15 28.81
CA SER A 127 3.38 31.84 29.69
C SER A 127 4.70 31.64 28.94
N GLY A 128 4.74 31.97 27.64
CA GLY A 128 5.93 31.78 26.80
C GLY A 128 6.87 33.00 26.83
N PRO A 129 8.02 32.91 26.13
CA PRO A 129 9.04 33.96 26.13
C PRO A 129 8.79 35.09 25.11
N GLY A 130 7.79 34.95 24.23
CA GLY A 130 7.57 35.87 23.12
C GLY A 130 6.83 37.16 23.51
N GLU A 131 7.09 38.22 22.75
CA GLU A 131 6.36 39.49 22.87
C GLU A 131 5.22 39.59 21.83
N ILE A 132 4.23 40.44 22.09
CA ILE A 132 3.11 40.64 21.17
C ILE A 132 3.58 41.36 19.89
N VAL A 133 3.35 40.73 18.75
CA VAL A 133 3.68 41.27 17.41
C VAL A 133 2.51 42.02 16.81
N SER A 134 1.31 41.45 16.91
CA SER A 134 0.12 42.00 16.24
C SER A 134 -1.15 41.67 17.00
N VAL A 135 -2.13 42.58 16.89
CA VAL A 135 -3.47 42.41 17.44
C VAL A 135 -4.47 42.76 16.35
N THR A 136 -5.34 41.82 15.99
CA THR A 136 -6.26 42.01 14.87
C THR A 136 -7.63 41.46 15.21
N LEU A 137 -8.68 42.24 14.94
CA LEU A 137 -10.05 41.80 15.12
C LEU A 137 -10.44 40.89 13.95
N MET A 138 -10.90 39.69 14.26
CA MET A 138 -11.36 38.69 13.30
C MET A 138 -12.84 38.41 13.49
N GLN A 139 -13.53 38.16 12.39
CA GLN A 139 -14.89 37.64 12.37
C GLN A 139 -14.88 36.20 11.84
N SER A 140 -15.91 35.42 12.18
CA SER A 140 -16.08 34.06 11.67
C SER A 140 -16.15 34.05 10.13
N PRO A 141 -15.51 33.10 9.43
CA PRO A 141 -14.78 31.94 9.97
C PRO A 141 -13.34 32.28 10.40
N ILE A 142 -12.95 31.77 11.58
CA ILE A 142 -11.59 31.92 12.13
C ILE A 142 -10.83 30.62 11.86
N ALA A 143 -9.70 30.69 11.14
CA ALA A 143 -8.98 29.51 10.65
C ALA A 143 -8.59 28.51 11.75
N ASP A 144 -8.07 29.00 12.87
CA ASP A 144 -7.63 28.18 14.01
C ASP A 144 -8.80 27.75 14.92
N LEU A 145 -9.96 28.40 14.79
CA LEU A 145 -11.15 28.20 15.63
C LEU A 145 -12.44 28.15 14.79
N LEU A 146 -12.56 27.14 13.92
CA LEU A 146 -13.68 27.00 12.97
C LEU A 146 -15.08 27.03 13.61
N LYS A 147 -15.17 26.59 14.88
CA LYS A 147 -16.43 26.55 15.65
C LYS A 147 -16.82 27.90 16.26
N GLN A 148 -15.89 28.85 16.38
CA GLN A 148 -16.13 30.16 16.98
C GLN A 148 -16.88 31.07 16.00
N LYS A 149 -18.05 31.55 16.42
CA LYS A 149 -18.93 32.41 15.60
C LYS A 149 -18.87 33.89 15.98
N ASN A 150 -18.60 34.21 17.25
CA ASN A 150 -18.41 35.59 17.69
C ASN A 150 -17.07 36.14 17.20
N ALA A 151 -17.00 37.47 17.09
CA ALA A 151 -15.75 38.15 16.79
C ALA A 151 -14.71 37.93 17.89
N VAL A 152 -13.46 37.76 17.49
CA VAL A 152 -12.34 37.56 18.40
C VAL A 152 -11.17 38.45 18.00
N TRP A 153 -10.44 38.95 18.99
CA TRP A 153 -9.12 39.50 18.81
C TRP A 153 -8.10 38.37 18.72
N GLN A 154 -7.35 38.31 17.62
CA GLN A 154 -6.17 37.46 17.49
C GLN A 154 -4.96 38.26 17.94
N VAL A 155 -4.30 37.78 19.00
CA VAL A 155 -3.06 38.34 19.55
C VAL A 155 -1.93 37.37 19.24
N ASN A 156 -0.99 37.78 18.39
CA ASN A 156 0.14 36.94 17.96
C ASN A 156 1.40 37.27 18.76
N PHE A 157 2.12 36.24 19.19
CA PHE A 157 3.36 36.33 19.95
C PHE A 157 4.56 35.93 19.08
N ALA A 158 5.68 36.62 19.26
CA ALA A 158 6.97 36.30 18.64
C ALA A 158 7.67 35.19 19.42
N ASP A 159 7.26 33.95 19.21
CA ASP A 159 7.91 32.76 19.77
C ASP A 159 8.21 31.71 18.69
N GLU A 160 8.95 30.67 19.05
CA GLU A 160 9.41 29.63 18.11
C GLU A 160 8.26 28.80 17.50
N ILE A 161 7.10 28.77 18.16
CA ILE A 161 5.94 27.96 17.75
C ILE A 161 4.81 28.83 17.15
N ASN A 162 5.02 30.13 16.97
CA ASN A 162 4.04 31.10 16.45
C ASN A 162 2.71 31.08 17.22
N THR A 163 2.74 31.27 18.53
CA THR A 163 1.53 31.27 19.37
C THR A 163 0.59 32.44 19.04
N SER A 164 -0.69 32.12 18.91
CA SER A 164 -1.81 33.04 18.78
C SER A 164 -2.80 32.80 19.91
N VAL A 165 -3.18 33.85 20.61
CA VAL A 165 -4.24 33.83 21.64
C VAL A 165 -5.48 34.53 21.09
N TYR A 166 -6.63 33.89 21.26
CA TYR A 166 -7.91 34.42 20.79
C TYR A 166 -8.75 34.89 21.97
N VAL A 167 -9.12 36.17 21.96
CA VAL A 167 -9.95 36.81 23.00
C VAL A 167 -11.27 37.24 22.39
N GLU A 168 -12.40 36.82 22.95
CA GLU A 168 -13.73 37.19 22.46
C GLU A 168 -14.01 38.69 22.68
N ALA A 169 -14.43 39.38 21.61
CA ALA A 169 -14.54 40.84 21.60
C ALA A 169 -15.67 41.39 22.49
N ASP A 170 -16.71 40.60 22.75
CA ASP A 170 -17.86 41.06 23.52
C ASP A 170 -17.76 40.70 25.02
N SER A 171 -17.06 39.61 25.34
CA SER A 171 -17.03 39.04 26.70
C SER A 171 -15.66 39.08 27.39
N GLY A 172 -14.58 39.29 26.63
CA GLY A 172 -13.21 39.21 27.14
C GLY A 172 -12.75 37.78 27.45
N ARG A 173 -13.57 36.77 27.16
CA ARG A 173 -13.24 35.36 27.37
C ARG A 173 -12.10 34.92 26.45
N ILE A 174 -11.13 34.17 26.98
CA ILE A 174 -10.14 33.47 26.15
C ILE A 174 -10.85 32.35 25.38
N ALA A 175 -11.02 32.55 24.07
CA ALA A 175 -11.66 31.59 23.18
C ALA A 175 -10.78 30.35 22.94
N GLY A 176 -9.46 30.54 22.92
CA GLY A 176 -8.49 29.46 22.80
C GLY A 176 -7.08 29.96 22.55
N HIS A 177 -6.11 29.05 22.65
CA HIS A 177 -4.74 29.24 22.19
C HIS A 177 -4.53 28.38 20.93
N SER A 178 -3.64 28.84 20.04
CA SER A 178 -3.24 28.10 18.87
C SER A 178 -1.78 28.36 18.54
N ASP A 179 -1.07 27.33 18.11
CA ASP A 179 0.34 27.39 17.77
C ASP A 179 0.61 26.47 16.56
N ALA A 180 1.86 26.41 16.11
CA ALA A 180 2.27 25.58 14.98
C ALA A 180 1.96 24.09 15.19
N ASP A 181 2.11 23.58 16.42
CA ASP A 181 1.84 22.19 16.76
C ASP A 181 0.35 21.87 16.66
N LYS A 182 -0.52 22.75 17.19
CA LYS A 182 -1.97 22.66 17.03
C LYS A 182 -2.38 22.74 15.56
N ARG A 183 -1.83 23.67 14.78
CA ARG A 183 -2.16 23.82 13.36
C ARG A 183 -1.78 22.58 12.56
N LEU A 184 -0.66 21.95 12.89
CA LEU A 184 -0.26 20.66 12.32
C LEU A 184 -1.25 19.56 12.73
N ALA A 185 -1.65 19.50 14.01
CA ALA A 185 -2.65 18.55 14.48
C ALA A 185 -4.01 18.75 13.79
N ASP A 186 -4.46 20.00 13.61
CA ASP A 186 -5.68 20.35 12.90
C ASP A 186 -5.59 19.96 11.41
N PHE A 187 -4.43 20.07 10.76
CA PHE A 187 -4.22 19.54 9.42
C PHE A 187 -4.41 18.01 9.36
N PHE A 188 -3.83 17.26 10.29
CA PHE A 188 -4.04 15.81 10.37
C PHE A 188 -5.50 15.45 10.70
N LEU A 189 -6.21 16.25 11.50
CA LEU A 189 -7.64 16.08 11.74
C LEU A 189 -8.45 16.29 10.46
N LYS A 190 -8.09 17.26 9.60
CA LYS A 190 -8.74 17.45 8.30
C LYS A 190 -8.57 16.22 7.40
N LEU A 191 -7.36 15.67 7.33
CA LEU A 191 -7.09 14.43 6.60
C LEU A 191 -7.91 13.25 7.17
N HIS A 192 -7.97 13.14 8.50
CA HIS A 192 -8.61 12.04 9.20
C HIS A 192 -10.14 12.08 9.09
N PHE A 193 -10.77 13.24 9.27
CA PHE A 193 -12.22 13.40 9.13
C PHE A 193 -12.68 13.73 7.71
N MET A 194 -11.76 13.79 6.74
CA MET A 194 -12.06 14.18 5.36
C MET A 194 -12.79 15.53 5.29
N ASP A 195 -12.43 16.45 6.19
CA ASP A 195 -13.00 17.80 6.31
C ASP A 195 -12.12 18.82 5.58
N TYR A 196 -12.10 18.72 4.25
CA TYR A 196 -11.34 19.66 3.41
C TYR A 196 -12.04 21.00 3.21
N ALA A 197 -13.33 21.09 3.54
CA ALA A 197 -14.14 22.30 3.45
C ALA A 197 -14.09 23.16 4.72
N ASN A 198 -13.39 22.71 5.77
CA ASN A 198 -13.29 23.37 7.08
C ASN A 198 -14.65 23.58 7.75
N GLU A 199 -15.54 22.58 7.68
CA GLU A 199 -16.84 22.60 8.33
C GLU A 199 -16.72 22.45 9.86
N GLY A 200 -15.59 21.92 10.35
CA GLY A 200 -15.36 21.65 11.77
C GLY A 200 -16.19 20.47 12.31
N SER A 201 -16.56 19.56 11.41
CA SER A 201 -17.47 18.44 11.64
C SER A 201 -17.00 17.20 10.89
N PHE A 202 -17.28 16.02 11.46
CA PHE A 202 -17.02 14.73 10.78
C PHE A 202 -18.13 14.36 9.79
N ASN A 203 -19.30 15.03 9.86
CA ASN A 203 -20.46 14.76 9.00
C ASN A 203 -20.43 15.60 7.71
N SER A 204 -19.34 15.52 6.96
CA SER A 204 -19.21 16.22 5.67
C SER A 204 -19.87 15.43 4.54
N VAL A 205 -20.25 16.11 3.45
CA VAL A 205 -20.80 15.48 2.24
C VAL A 205 -19.83 14.44 1.68
N LEU A 206 -18.54 14.75 1.70
CA LEU A 206 -17.50 13.84 1.21
C LEU A 206 -17.45 12.54 2.03
N MET A 207 -17.52 12.63 3.36
CA MET A 207 -17.56 11.46 4.23
C MET A 207 -18.81 10.60 3.97
N MET A 208 -19.98 11.24 3.78
CA MET A 208 -21.23 10.53 3.47
C MET A 208 -21.12 9.77 2.15
N VAL A 209 -20.64 10.41 1.08
CA VAL A 209 -20.43 9.76 -0.22
C VAL A 209 -19.43 8.61 -0.11
N PHE A 210 -18.32 8.81 0.62
CA PHE A 210 -17.31 7.78 0.84
C PHE A 210 -17.89 6.56 1.58
N ALA A 211 -18.73 6.77 2.60
CA ALA A 211 -19.41 5.70 3.33
C ALA A 211 -20.30 4.85 2.41
N PHE A 212 -21.07 5.47 1.50
CA PHE A 212 -21.87 4.74 0.52
C PHE A 212 -21.00 3.92 -0.44
N VAL A 213 -19.89 4.49 -0.93
CA VAL A 213 -18.95 3.77 -1.81
C VAL A 213 -18.30 2.60 -1.09
N ALA A 214 -17.87 2.78 0.16
CA ALA A 214 -17.28 1.73 0.98
C ALA A 214 -18.27 0.60 1.30
N LEU A 215 -19.53 0.95 1.59
CA LEU A 215 -20.61 -0.02 1.80
C LEU A 215 -20.87 -0.85 0.54
N TRP A 216 -20.97 -0.18 -0.62
CA TRP A 216 -21.11 -0.85 -1.91
C TRP A 216 -19.91 -1.76 -2.22
N LEU A 217 -18.69 -1.31 -1.94
CA LEU A 217 -17.47 -2.10 -2.12
C LEU A 217 -17.48 -3.36 -1.24
N SER A 218 -17.85 -3.22 0.03
CA SER A 218 -17.98 -4.33 0.97
C SER A 218 -19.01 -5.35 0.49
N GLY A 219 -20.20 -4.89 0.07
CA GLY A 219 -21.25 -5.76 -0.46
C GLY A 219 -20.82 -6.52 -1.71
N THR A 220 -20.23 -5.84 -2.69
CA THR A 220 -19.73 -6.49 -3.92
C THR A 220 -18.55 -7.43 -3.66
N GLY A 221 -17.66 -7.08 -2.72
CA GLY A 221 -16.55 -7.93 -2.28
C GLY A 221 -17.02 -9.20 -1.56
N MET A 222 -18.05 -9.08 -0.70
CA MET A 222 -18.69 -10.22 -0.04
C MET A 222 -19.29 -11.18 -1.06
N VAL A 223 -20.09 -10.67 -2.02
CA VAL A 223 -20.71 -11.50 -3.07
C VAL A 223 -19.67 -12.26 -3.86
N TRP A 224 -18.55 -11.63 -4.23
CA TRP A 224 -17.48 -12.33 -4.94
C TRP A 224 -16.70 -13.30 -4.06
N THR A 225 -16.49 -12.98 -2.79
CA THR A 225 -15.83 -13.91 -1.86
C THR A 225 -16.69 -15.17 -1.71
N VAL A 226 -18.00 -15.04 -1.60
CA VAL A 226 -18.93 -16.17 -1.56
C VAL A 226 -18.94 -16.94 -2.89
N ASP A 227 -19.02 -16.25 -4.04
CA ASP A 227 -18.98 -16.90 -5.36
C ASP A 227 -17.67 -17.69 -5.57
N LEU A 228 -16.52 -17.11 -5.20
CA LEU A 228 -15.20 -17.77 -5.27
C LEU A 228 -15.11 -18.96 -4.32
N ALA A 229 -15.69 -18.87 -3.13
CA ALA A 229 -15.77 -19.97 -2.17
C ALA A 229 -16.64 -21.12 -2.69
N LEU A 230 -17.85 -20.82 -3.18
CA LEU A 230 -18.76 -21.82 -3.79
C LEU A 230 -18.14 -22.47 -5.02
N ARG A 231 -17.31 -21.73 -5.78
CA ARG A 231 -16.54 -22.27 -6.90
C ARG A 231 -15.33 -23.10 -6.48
N GLY A 232 -15.01 -23.19 -5.19
CA GLY A 232 -13.90 -23.98 -4.65
C GLY A 232 -12.51 -23.40 -4.94
N GLN A 233 -12.42 -22.09 -5.18
CA GLN A 233 -11.15 -21.42 -5.48
C GLN A 233 -10.33 -21.12 -4.22
N TYR A 234 -10.96 -21.08 -3.04
CA TYR A 234 -10.26 -21.02 -1.76
C TYR A 234 -9.93 -22.44 -1.26
N LYS A 235 -8.73 -22.93 -1.60
CA LYS A 235 -8.19 -24.19 -1.05
C LYS A 235 -7.22 -23.87 0.09
N ILE A 236 -7.71 -23.82 1.33
CA ILE A 236 -6.86 -23.69 2.52
C ILE A 236 -6.17 -25.05 2.75
N LYS A 237 -4.89 -25.17 2.37
CA LYS A 237 -4.11 -26.40 2.54
C LYS A 237 -3.21 -26.30 3.79
N LEU A 238 -3.72 -26.73 4.94
CA LEU A 238 -2.95 -26.77 6.20
C LEU A 238 -1.99 -27.97 6.32
N PHE A 239 -2.20 -29.05 5.56
CA PHE A 239 -1.36 -30.26 5.62
C PHE A 239 -1.09 -30.86 4.23
N GLY A 240 0.15 -31.32 4.01
CA GLY A 240 0.57 -31.97 2.77
C GLY A 240 0.08 -33.41 2.70
N ARG A 241 -0.70 -33.74 1.67
CA ARG A 241 -1.17 -35.10 1.38
C ARG A 241 -0.48 -35.60 0.10
N LYS A 242 -0.05 -36.87 0.10
CA LYS A 242 0.44 -37.53 -1.11
C LYS A 242 -0.72 -38.27 -1.76
N ASN A 243 -0.94 -38.01 -3.05
CA ASN A 243 -1.98 -38.68 -3.83
C ASN A 243 -1.32 -39.50 -4.95
N THR A 244 -1.80 -40.72 -5.16
CA THR A 244 -1.31 -41.60 -6.22
C THR A 244 -2.18 -41.42 -7.46
N VAL A 245 -1.54 -41.12 -8.60
CA VAL A 245 -2.21 -40.89 -9.89
C VAL A 245 -1.81 -41.99 -10.87
N LYS A 246 -2.78 -42.56 -11.59
CA LYS A 246 -2.55 -43.53 -12.67
C LYS A 246 -2.18 -42.80 -13.96
N LEU A 247 -1.07 -43.18 -14.59
CA LEU A 247 -0.58 -42.55 -15.81
C LEU A 247 -0.88 -43.40 -17.05
N PHE A 248 -1.31 -42.74 -18.12
CA PHE A 248 -1.60 -43.35 -19.42
C PHE A 248 -0.88 -42.59 -20.54
N ASP A 249 -0.49 -43.30 -21.60
CA ASP A 249 -0.02 -42.72 -22.86
C ASP A 249 -1.21 -42.29 -23.74
N ARG A 250 -0.97 -41.51 -24.80
CA ARG A 250 -1.98 -41.03 -25.77
C ARG A 250 -2.85 -42.15 -26.35
N ASN A 251 -2.32 -43.38 -26.43
CA ASN A 251 -3.03 -44.58 -26.89
C ASN A 251 -3.74 -45.35 -25.75
N GLN A 252 -3.94 -44.73 -24.59
CA GLN A 252 -4.55 -45.34 -23.39
C GLN A 252 -3.78 -46.55 -22.82
N LYS A 253 -2.50 -46.69 -23.17
CA LYS A 253 -1.62 -47.71 -22.57
C LYS A 253 -1.18 -47.25 -21.19
N SER A 254 -1.35 -48.10 -20.19
CA SER A 254 -0.91 -47.83 -18.81
C SER A 254 0.61 -47.68 -18.73
N LEU A 255 1.07 -46.60 -18.09
CA LEU A 255 2.48 -46.29 -17.81
C LEU A 255 2.83 -46.53 -16.32
N GLY A 256 1.87 -46.99 -15.52
CA GLY A 256 2.03 -47.24 -14.09
C GLY A 256 1.36 -46.19 -13.21
N GLN A 257 1.77 -46.11 -11.94
CA GLN A 257 1.22 -45.20 -10.95
C GLN A 257 2.33 -44.39 -10.29
N VAL A 258 2.05 -43.11 -10.07
CA VAL A 258 3.03 -42.16 -9.56
C VAL A 258 2.42 -41.39 -8.39
N ALA A 259 3.18 -41.27 -7.30
CA ALA A 259 2.77 -40.50 -6.12
C ALA A 259 3.21 -39.03 -6.27
N PHE A 260 2.24 -38.12 -6.20
CA PHE A 260 2.43 -36.68 -6.28
C PHE A 260 2.25 -36.02 -4.92
N SER A 261 3.04 -34.97 -4.67
CA SER A 261 2.79 -34.05 -3.55
C SER A 261 1.74 -33.01 -3.96
N ASN A 262 0.76 -32.77 -3.10
CA ASN A 262 -0.27 -31.75 -3.34
C ASN A 262 0.24 -30.28 -3.23
N HIS A 263 1.51 -30.07 -2.89
CA HIS A 263 2.15 -28.75 -2.81
C HIS A 263 2.78 -28.29 -4.13
N LYS A 264 2.95 -29.21 -5.09
CA LYS A 264 3.53 -28.92 -6.40
C LYS A 264 2.49 -29.14 -7.49
N ASN A 265 2.57 -28.36 -8.55
CA ASN A 265 1.72 -28.57 -9.72
C ASN A 265 2.11 -29.90 -10.41
N LEU A 266 1.23 -30.41 -11.27
CA LEU A 266 1.43 -31.69 -11.94
C LEU A 266 2.65 -31.68 -12.87
N LEU A 267 2.97 -30.54 -13.50
CA LEU A 267 4.16 -30.41 -14.37
C LEU A 267 5.46 -30.68 -13.58
N ASP A 268 5.63 -30.01 -12.44
CA ASP A 268 6.82 -30.17 -11.60
C ASP A 268 6.87 -31.55 -10.96
N GLY A 269 5.72 -32.09 -10.55
CA GLY A 269 5.63 -33.45 -10.04
C GLY A 269 6.04 -34.50 -11.07
N LEU A 270 5.63 -34.36 -12.34
CA LEU A 270 6.02 -35.29 -13.40
C LEU A 270 7.54 -35.28 -13.62
N VAL A 271 8.16 -34.11 -13.52
CA VAL A 271 9.61 -33.96 -13.67
C VAL A 271 10.39 -34.72 -12.59
N GLU A 272 9.89 -34.76 -11.35
CA GLU A 272 10.51 -35.54 -10.26
C GLU A 272 10.55 -37.04 -10.58
N HIS A 273 9.56 -37.53 -11.33
CA HIS A 273 9.46 -38.91 -11.78
C HIS A 273 10.07 -39.13 -13.17
N ASN A 274 10.91 -38.20 -13.63
CA ASN A 274 11.59 -38.23 -14.93
C ASN A 274 10.66 -38.21 -16.15
N ILE A 275 9.42 -37.77 -15.99
CA ILE A 275 8.47 -37.59 -17.09
C ILE A 275 8.46 -36.10 -17.47
N ILE A 276 8.80 -35.79 -18.71
CA ILE A 276 8.93 -34.41 -19.17
C ILE A 276 7.83 -34.11 -20.18
N LEU A 277 6.99 -33.14 -19.84
CA LEU A 277 6.06 -32.51 -20.77
C LEU A 277 6.72 -31.28 -21.42
N PRO A 278 6.38 -30.96 -22.68
CA PRO A 278 6.89 -29.78 -23.33
C PRO A 278 6.38 -28.52 -22.60
N SER A 279 7.29 -27.66 -22.16
CA SER A 279 6.97 -26.38 -21.51
C SER A 279 8.08 -25.37 -21.75
N THR A 280 7.72 -24.20 -22.29
CA THR A 280 8.64 -23.08 -22.54
C THR A 280 8.47 -21.94 -21.53
N CYS A 281 7.31 -21.86 -20.86
CA CYS A 281 6.99 -20.81 -19.89
C CYS A 281 7.37 -21.14 -18.44
N GLY A 282 7.95 -22.32 -18.17
CA GLY A 282 8.36 -22.71 -16.81
C GLY A 282 7.21 -22.82 -15.80
N GLY A 283 5.98 -23.05 -16.28
CA GLY A 283 4.81 -23.24 -15.43
C GLY A 283 3.87 -22.03 -15.31
N GLY A 284 4.14 -20.93 -16.00
CA GLY A 284 3.31 -19.73 -15.97
C GLY A 284 1.96 -19.80 -16.70
N GLY A 285 1.59 -20.95 -17.29
CA GLY A 285 0.28 -21.13 -17.96
C GLY A 285 0.11 -20.40 -19.30
N THR A 286 1.17 -19.78 -19.84
CA THR A 286 1.06 -18.92 -21.04
C THR A 286 1.40 -19.61 -22.35
N CYS A 287 2.16 -20.72 -22.34
CA CYS A 287 2.64 -21.36 -23.57
C CYS A 287 1.73 -22.44 -24.16
N GLY A 288 0.73 -22.94 -23.41
CA GLY A 288 -0.20 -23.98 -23.87
C GLY A 288 0.38 -25.39 -24.05
N ARG A 289 1.68 -25.60 -23.87
CA ARG A 289 2.38 -26.84 -24.28
C ARG A 289 2.28 -28.00 -23.30
N CYS A 290 2.14 -27.75 -21.99
CA CYS A 290 2.09 -28.81 -20.98
C CYS A 290 0.71 -29.47 -20.94
N ARG A 291 0.26 -29.99 -22.08
CA ARG A 291 -1.07 -30.52 -22.32
C ARG A 291 -1.19 -31.92 -21.74
N ILE A 292 -2.15 -32.09 -20.85
CA ILE A 292 -2.56 -33.37 -20.28
C ILE A 292 -4.06 -33.53 -20.39
N MET A 293 -4.53 -34.75 -20.26
CA MET A 293 -5.94 -35.06 -20.07
C MET A 293 -6.11 -35.67 -18.69
N ILE A 294 -6.98 -35.10 -17.87
CA ILE A 294 -7.28 -35.59 -16.53
C ILE A 294 -8.79 -35.87 -16.41
N ASN A 295 -9.21 -36.42 -15.28
CA ASN A 295 -10.61 -36.68 -15.00
C ASN A 295 -11.48 -35.43 -15.21
N GLN A 296 -12.63 -35.64 -15.88
CA GLN A 296 -13.52 -34.56 -16.35
C GLN A 296 -14.08 -33.69 -15.22
N ASN A 297 -14.10 -34.20 -13.99
CA ASN A 297 -14.61 -33.50 -12.80
C ASN A 297 -13.67 -32.39 -12.31
N VAL A 298 -12.42 -32.31 -12.80
CA VAL A 298 -11.48 -31.24 -12.42
C VAL A 298 -11.82 -29.94 -13.14
N LYS A 299 -12.09 -28.88 -12.37
CA LYS A 299 -12.49 -27.57 -12.91
C LYS A 299 -11.37 -26.92 -13.75
N SER A 300 -11.74 -26.31 -14.87
CA SER A 300 -10.81 -25.55 -15.71
C SER A 300 -10.40 -24.22 -15.06
N THR A 301 -9.15 -23.81 -15.28
CA THR A 301 -8.58 -22.51 -14.86
C THR A 301 -8.73 -21.47 -15.96
N ALA A 302 -8.46 -20.19 -15.63
CA ALA A 302 -8.45 -19.11 -16.62
C ALA A 302 -7.43 -19.34 -17.75
N ALA A 303 -6.29 -19.97 -17.44
CA ALA A 303 -5.27 -20.32 -18.42
C ALA A 303 -5.74 -21.45 -19.34
N ASP A 304 -6.44 -22.47 -18.81
CA ASP A 304 -7.00 -23.54 -19.65
C ASP A 304 -8.00 -22.99 -20.67
N LEU A 305 -8.86 -22.06 -20.25
CA LEU A 305 -9.84 -21.40 -21.10
C LEU A 305 -9.23 -20.57 -22.24
N GLN A 306 -7.95 -20.18 -22.13
CA GLN A 306 -7.24 -19.46 -23.18
C GLN A 306 -6.62 -20.38 -24.23
N HIS A 307 -6.31 -21.63 -23.87
CA HIS A 307 -5.55 -22.55 -24.72
C HIS A 307 -6.38 -23.73 -25.25
N PHE A 308 -7.53 -24.04 -24.65
CA PHE A 308 -8.40 -25.16 -25.05
C PHE A 308 -9.81 -24.69 -25.40
N SER A 309 -10.41 -25.33 -26.40
CA SER A 309 -11.81 -25.18 -26.76
C SER A 309 -12.74 -25.78 -25.69
N ALA A 310 -14.02 -25.37 -25.69
CA ALA A 310 -15.01 -25.92 -24.76
C ALA A 310 -15.11 -27.46 -24.85
N PHE A 311 -15.08 -28.00 -26.06
CA PHE A 311 -15.10 -29.45 -26.31
C PHE A 311 -13.86 -30.16 -25.73
N GLU A 312 -12.66 -29.59 -25.89
CA GLU A 312 -11.46 -30.14 -25.27
C GLU A 312 -11.53 -30.07 -23.74
N LEU A 313 -12.08 -28.99 -23.18
CA LEU A 313 -12.24 -28.89 -21.74
C LEU A 313 -13.23 -29.92 -21.18
N GLU A 314 -14.31 -30.22 -21.90
CA GLU A 314 -15.26 -31.29 -21.58
C GLU A 314 -14.62 -32.68 -21.65
N GLN A 315 -13.71 -32.91 -22.60
CA GLN A 315 -12.93 -34.14 -22.69
C GLN A 315 -11.87 -34.27 -21.58
N GLY A 316 -11.64 -33.24 -20.77
CA GLY A 316 -10.69 -33.25 -19.66
C GLY A 316 -9.30 -32.71 -19.98
N TYR A 317 -9.11 -32.00 -21.10
CA TYR A 317 -7.84 -31.36 -21.43
C TYR A 317 -7.51 -30.21 -20.46
N ARG A 318 -6.31 -30.21 -19.90
CA ARG A 318 -5.84 -29.23 -18.91
C ARG A 318 -4.34 -28.96 -19.07
N LEU A 319 -3.86 -27.84 -18.55
CA LEU A 319 -2.44 -27.49 -18.48
C LEU A 319 -1.81 -28.03 -17.20
N ALA A 320 -0.89 -29.00 -17.28
CA ALA A 320 -0.28 -29.63 -16.11
C ALA A 320 0.32 -28.64 -15.09
N CYS A 321 0.80 -27.46 -15.53
CA CYS A 321 1.36 -26.45 -14.63
C CYS A 321 0.33 -25.66 -13.81
N GLN A 322 -0.95 -25.70 -14.18
CA GLN A 322 -2.02 -24.94 -13.52
C GLN A 322 -2.88 -25.82 -12.61
N HIS A 323 -2.59 -27.11 -12.55
CA HIS A 323 -3.35 -28.11 -11.79
C HIS A 323 -2.47 -28.83 -10.79
N PHE A 324 -3.10 -29.37 -9.75
CA PHE A 324 -2.48 -30.11 -8.65
C PHE A 324 -3.11 -31.50 -8.55
N SER A 325 -2.47 -32.42 -7.83
CA SER A 325 -2.88 -33.82 -7.72
C SER A 325 -4.06 -34.09 -6.77
N ASP A 326 -4.66 -33.06 -6.15
CA ASP A 326 -5.72 -33.25 -5.13
C ASP A 326 -6.93 -34.01 -5.69
N ASP A 327 -7.36 -33.63 -6.89
CA ASP A 327 -8.59 -34.09 -7.53
C ASP A 327 -8.30 -34.99 -8.75
N VAL A 328 -7.07 -35.50 -8.91
CA VAL A 328 -6.64 -36.25 -10.10
C VAL A 328 -6.46 -37.72 -9.78
N GLU A 329 -7.27 -38.58 -10.40
CA GLU A 329 -7.16 -40.04 -10.26
C GLU A 329 -6.39 -40.68 -11.42
N HIS A 330 -6.68 -40.21 -12.64
CA HIS A 330 -6.05 -40.66 -13.87
C HIS A 330 -5.57 -39.46 -14.68
N MET A 331 -4.40 -39.63 -15.30
CA MET A 331 -3.80 -38.63 -16.18
C MET A 331 -3.30 -39.31 -17.45
N THR A 332 -3.77 -38.84 -18.60
CA THR A 332 -3.22 -39.21 -19.91
C THR A 332 -2.24 -38.13 -20.34
N LEU A 333 -1.03 -38.54 -20.68
CA LEU A 333 0.02 -37.67 -21.18
C LEU A 333 -0.10 -37.63 -22.71
N MET A 334 -0.33 -36.44 -23.27
CA MET A 334 -0.60 -36.28 -24.71
C MET A 334 0.69 -36.25 -25.54
N ASP A 335 1.67 -35.52 -25.03
CA ASP A 335 2.96 -35.27 -25.69
C ASP A 335 4.07 -35.68 -24.73
N ILE A 336 4.28 -36.99 -24.59
CA ILE A 336 5.43 -37.52 -23.87
C ILE A 336 6.63 -37.46 -24.80
N THR A 337 7.63 -36.66 -24.44
CA THR A 337 8.97 -36.86 -24.96
C THR A 337 9.68 -37.87 -24.07
N ASP A 338 10.06 -39.02 -24.65
CA ASP A 338 10.95 -39.98 -23.98
C ASP A 338 12.36 -39.37 -23.89
N ALA A 339 12.52 -38.50 -22.91
CA ALA A 339 13.70 -37.68 -22.74
C ALA A 339 14.74 -38.47 -21.94
N LYS A 340 15.73 -39.01 -22.66
CA LYS A 340 16.90 -39.62 -22.02
C LYS A 340 17.76 -38.52 -21.39
N LYS A 341 18.25 -38.78 -20.18
CA LYS A 341 19.26 -37.92 -19.54
C LYS A 341 20.62 -38.25 -20.15
N TYR A 342 21.34 -37.22 -20.55
CA TYR A 342 22.72 -37.32 -21.04
C TYR A 342 23.63 -36.48 -20.15
N GLN A 343 24.82 -37.01 -19.86
CA GLN A 343 25.92 -36.20 -19.35
C GLN A 343 26.71 -35.67 -20.55
N LEU A 344 26.87 -34.35 -20.57
CA LEU A 344 27.53 -33.62 -21.63
C LEU A 344 28.84 -33.03 -21.09
N GLU A 345 29.88 -33.06 -21.89
CA GLU A 345 31.17 -32.42 -21.61
C GLU A 345 31.36 -31.27 -22.58
N LEU A 346 31.65 -30.06 -22.06
CA LEU A 346 31.87 -28.87 -22.88
C LEU A 346 33.26 -28.96 -23.52
N VAL A 347 33.32 -28.97 -24.85
CA VAL A 347 34.58 -29.01 -25.62
C VAL A 347 35.03 -27.62 -26.00
N ASN A 348 34.08 -26.81 -26.47
CA ASN A 348 34.38 -25.48 -26.98
C ASN A 348 33.31 -24.47 -26.58
N SER A 349 33.75 -23.25 -26.29
CA SER A 349 32.94 -22.09 -25.95
C SER A 349 33.52 -20.89 -26.69
N THR A 350 32.77 -20.32 -27.63
CA THR A 350 33.28 -19.22 -28.47
C THR A 350 32.21 -18.15 -28.65
N PHE A 351 32.60 -16.88 -28.56
CA PHE A 351 31.71 -15.77 -28.87
C PHE A 351 31.52 -15.64 -30.39
N LEU A 352 30.26 -15.66 -30.85
CA LEU A 352 29.88 -15.34 -32.23
C LEU A 352 29.57 -13.84 -32.39
N SER A 353 29.08 -13.22 -31.32
CA SER A 353 28.79 -11.78 -31.24
C SER A 353 28.92 -11.33 -29.78
N PRO A 354 28.84 -10.03 -29.46
CA PRO A 354 28.99 -9.54 -28.09
C PRO A 354 28.14 -10.29 -27.07
N PHE A 355 26.92 -10.70 -27.44
CA PHE A 355 25.96 -11.33 -26.52
C PHE A 355 25.55 -12.75 -26.93
N ILE A 356 26.25 -13.38 -27.86
CA ILE A 356 25.91 -14.73 -28.33
C ILE A 356 27.16 -15.61 -28.31
N LYS A 357 27.05 -16.78 -27.65
CA LYS A 357 28.07 -17.83 -27.66
C LYS A 357 27.61 -19.07 -28.40
N GLU A 358 28.52 -19.68 -29.12
CA GLU A 358 28.44 -21.08 -29.54
C GLU A 358 29.08 -21.95 -28.47
N LEU A 359 28.33 -22.95 -27.98
CA LEU A 359 28.82 -23.99 -27.08
C LEU A 359 28.75 -25.34 -27.79
N ARG A 360 29.84 -26.09 -27.75
CA ARG A 360 29.94 -27.43 -28.33
C ARG A 360 30.13 -28.46 -27.23
N PHE A 361 29.30 -29.50 -27.23
CA PHE A 361 29.34 -30.55 -26.23
C PHE A 361 29.53 -31.93 -26.86
N THR A 362 30.34 -32.78 -26.23
CA THR A 362 30.31 -34.23 -26.49
C THR A 362 29.39 -34.93 -25.51
N THR A 363 28.84 -36.07 -25.94
CA THR A 363 28.18 -37.00 -25.03
C THR A 363 29.20 -38.04 -24.56
N GLN A 364 29.23 -38.36 -23.27
CA GLN A 364 30.07 -39.48 -22.76
C GLN A 364 29.66 -40.86 -23.30
N SER A 365 28.51 -40.94 -23.97
CA SER A 365 28.09 -42.16 -24.67
C SER A 365 28.82 -42.29 -26.01
N LYS A 366 29.34 -43.49 -26.32
CA LYS A 366 29.93 -43.81 -27.63
C LYS A 366 28.91 -43.90 -28.77
N VAL A 367 27.63 -43.63 -28.51
CA VAL A 367 26.54 -43.73 -29.51
C VAL A 367 26.16 -42.32 -30.00
N PRO A 368 26.23 -42.05 -31.32
CA PRO A 368 25.80 -40.79 -31.90
C PRO A 368 24.33 -40.49 -31.59
N MET A 369 24.04 -39.27 -31.12
CA MET A 369 22.67 -38.86 -30.80
C MET A 369 21.92 -38.51 -32.09
N ARG A 370 20.76 -39.14 -32.31
CA ARG A 370 19.86 -38.77 -33.40
C ARG A 370 18.74 -37.88 -32.87
N TYR A 371 18.52 -36.73 -33.50
CA TYR A 371 17.41 -35.84 -33.20
C TYR A 371 16.80 -35.26 -34.49
N LYS A 372 15.61 -34.66 -34.37
CA LYS A 372 14.94 -33.97 -35.48
C LYS A 372 15.28 -32.49 -35.46
N ALA A 373 15.40 -31.86 -36.63
CA ALA A 373 15.57 -30.41 -36.72
C ALA A 373 14.52 -29.66 -35.89
N GLY A 374 14.97 -28.66 -35.12
CA GLY A 374 14.14 -27.95 -34.14
C GLY A 374 14.06 -28.60 -32.75
N ALA A 375 14.75 -29.72 -32.52
CA ALA A 375 14.88 -30.31 -31.18
C ALA A 375 15.64 -29.38 -30.22
N PHE A 376 15.39 -29.56 -28.93
CA PHE A 376 16.05 -28.83 -27.86
C PHE A 376 16.43 -29.79 -26.73
N MET A 377 17.43 -29.41 -25.93
CA MET A 377 17.79 -30.09 -24.70
C MET A 377 17.47 -29.21 -23.50
N ARG A 378 17.02 -29.84 -22.41
CA ARG A 378 16.80 -29.15 -21.13
C ARG A 378 18.02 -29.35 -20.24
N PHE A 379 18.76 -28.27 -20.02
CA PHE A 379 19.91 -28.24 -19.14
C PHE A 379 19.45 -28.10 -17.69
N PHE A 380 20.02 -28.92 -16.82
CA PHE A 380 19.93 -28.75 -15.38
C PHE A 380 21.06 -27.85 -14.92
N ILE A 381 20.71 -26.75 -14.26
CA ILE A 381 21.65 -25.77 -13.74
C ILE A 381 21.66 -25.94 -12.21
N PRO A 382 22.77 -26.40 -11.61
CA PRO A 382 22.86 -26.61 -10.18
C PRO A 382 22.81 -25.28 -9.41
N LYS A 383 22.58 -25.34 -8.10
CA LYS A 383 22.74 -24.16 -7.23
C LYS A 383 24.20 -23.72 -7.28
N ALA A 384 24.46 -22.49 -7.69
CA ALA A 384 25.81 -21.97 -7.84
C ALA A 384 25.87 -20.45 -7.57
N SER A 385 27.10 -19.94 -7.48
CA SER A 385 27.40 -18.51 -7.51
C SER A 385 28.05 -18.19 -8.86
N GLY A 386 27.71 -17.04 -9.44
CA GLY A 386 28.18 -16.63 -10.76
C GLY A 386 28.45 -15.12 -10.86
N CYS A 387 28.97 -14.70 -12.00
CA CYS A 387 29.28 -13.31 -12.30
C CYS A 387 28.47 -12.83 -13.51
N SER A 388 27.87 -11.64 -13.44
CA SER A 388 27.01 -11.11 -14.52
C SER A 388 27.73 -10.91 -15.86
N VAL A 389 29.06 -10.74 -15.83
CA VAL A 389 29.91 -10.56 -17.01
C VAL A 389 30.86 -11.75 -17.14
N PRO A 390 30.93 -12.41 -18.31
CA PRO A 390 31.85 -13.51 -18.51
C PRO A 390 33.32 -13.15 -18.33
N ALA A 391 34.10 -14.11 -17.86
CA ALA A 391 35.54 -13.91 -17.64
C ALA A 391 36.34 -13.95 -18.95
N ASP A 392 35.82 -14.62 -19.98
CA ASP A 392 36.49 -14.93 -21.24
C ASP A 392 36.03 -14.05 -22.41
N VAL A 393 35.49 -12.85 -22.14
CA VAL A 393 35.09 -11.90 -23.20
C VAL A 393 36.33 -11.47 -24.02
N PRO A 394 36.37 -11.72 -25.35
CA PRO A 394 37.48 -11.33 -26.21
C PRO A 394 37.71 -9.82 -26.19
N GLY A 395 38.96 -9.38 -26.31
CA GLY A 395 39.34 -7.96 -26.29
C GLY A 395 38.56 -7.10 -27.29
N SER A 396 38.24 -7.63 -28.47
CA SER A 396 37.44 -6.96 -29.50
C SER A 396 35.99 -6.70 -29.10
N LEU A 397 35.43 -7.49 -28.18
CA LEU A 397 34.02 -7.40 -27.74
C LEU A 397 33.89 -6.74 -26.36
N GLN A 398 34.99 -6.46 -25.66
CA GLN A 398 34.95 -5.79 -24.35
C GLN A 398 34.21 -4.45 -24.33
N PRO A 399 34.28 -3.58 -25.36
CA PRO A 399 33.56 -2.30 -25.36
C PRO A 399 32.04 -2.47 -25.17
N ASP A 400 31.45 -3.53 -25.72
CA ASP A 400 30.01 -3.82 -25.61
C ASP A 400 29.59 -4.25 -24.21
N TRP A 401 30.54 -4.62 -23.34
CA TRP A 401 30.25 -5.08 -21.98
C TRP A 401 30.54 -4.04 -20.90
N GLN A 402 31.19 -2.91 -21.23
CA GLN A 402 31.60 -1.89 -20.25
C GLN A 402 30.42 -1.24 -19.53
N HIS A 403 29.28 -1.11 -20.19
CA HIS A 403 28.07 -0.50 -19.60
C HIS A 403 27.31 -1.46 -18.67
N ILE A 404 27.65 -2.76 -18.66
CA ILE A 404 26.97 -3.77 -17.85
C ILE A 404 27.69 -3.88 -16.51
N ALA A 405 26.96 -3.60 -15.43
CA ALA A 405 27.51 -3.72 -14.08
C ALA A 405 27.97 -5.16 -13.80
N ARG A 406 29.21 -5.31 -13.30
CA ARG A 406 29.77 -6.59 -12.86
C ARG A 406 29.25 -6.93 -11.47
N LEU A 407 28.41 -7.94 -11.38
CA LEU A 407 27.69 -8.34 -10.17
C LEU A 407 28.01 -9.79 -9.87
N ASN A 408 28.37 -10.06 -8.62
CA ASN A 408 28.41 -11.43 -8.11
C ASN A 408 27.04 -11.77 -7.56
N TYR A 409 26.48 -12.90 -7.99
CA TYR A 409 25.14 -13.32 -7.61
C TYR A 409 25.08 -14.80 -7.27
N GLN A 410 24.07 -15.16 -6.50
CA GLN A 410 23.75 -16.55 -6.17
C GLN A 410 22.38 -16.92 -6.75
N HIS A 411 22.22 -18.17 -7.18
CA HIS A 411 20.93 -18.66 -7.64
C HIS A 411 20.66 -20.08 -7.14
N GLY A 412 19.37 -20.39 -6.97
CA GLY A 412 18.91 -21.77 -6.76
C GLY A 412 19.09 -22.64 -8.00
N ALA A 413 18.94 -23.95 -7.83
CA ALA A 413 18.93 -24.87 -8.95
C ALA A 413 17.72 -24.59 -9.86
N CYS A 414 17.92 -24.60 -11.18
CA CYS A 414 16.82 -24.43 -12.14
C CYS A 414 17.07 -25.22 -13.42
N SER A 415 16.11 -25.23 -14.33
CA SER A 415 16.24 -25.87 -15.64
C SER A 415 15.93 -24.88 -16.76
N ARG A 416 16.66 -24.96 -17.88
CA ARG A 416 16.43 -24.14 -19.08
C ARG A 416 16.56 -24.97 -20.34
N SER A 417 15.76 -24.65 -21.34
CA SER A 417 15.77 -25.33 -22.63
C SER A 417 16.56 -24.52 -23.65
N TYR A 418 17.45 -25.20 -24.37
CA TYR A 418 18.22 -24.63 -25.47
C TYR A 418 18.09 -25.51 -26.71
N SER A 419 17.78 -24.89 -27.84
CA SER A 419 17.65 -25.57 -29.13
C SER A 419 19.00 -26.04 -29.63
N LEU A 420 19.02 -27.21 -30.25
CA LEU A 420 20.17 -27.73 -30.97
C LEU A 420 20.32 -26.94 -32.27
N ALA A 421 21.47 -26.30 -32.45
CA ALA A 421 21.80 -25.56 -33.67
C ALA A 421 22.30 -26.48 -34.79
N GLY A 422 22.93 -27.61 -34.43
CA GLY A 422 23.46 -28.59 -35.36
C GLY A 422 24.22 -29.72 -34.66
N ILE A 423 24.52 -30.76 -35.43
CA ILE A 423 25.55 -31.76 -35.10
C ILE A 423 26.69 -31.50 -36.06
N ASP A 424 27.90 -31.47 -35.52
CA ASP A 424 29.08 -31.62 -36.35
C ASP A 424 29.26 -33.11 -36.65
N GLU A 425 28.93 -33.54 -37.87
CA GLU A 425 28.96 -34.96 -38.25
C GLU A 425 30.37 -35.55 -38.20
N ALA A 426 31.41 -34.72 -38.29
CA ALA A 426 32.81 -35.16 -38.24
C ALA A 426 33.27 -35.42 -36.80
N THR A 427 32.82 -34.61 -35.83
CA THR A 427 33.26 -34.68 -34.43
C THR A 427 32.21 -35.28 -33.49
N ASN A 428 30.98 -35.49 -33.97
CA ASN A 428 29.81 -35.93 -33.18
C ASN A 428 29.50 -34.99 -31.99
N GLU A 429 29.75 -33.69 -32.17
CA GLU A 429 29.50 -32.65 -31.19
C GLU A 429 28.10 -32.05 -31.35
N LEU A 430 27.43 -31.83 -30.22
CA LEU A 430 26.16 -31.11 -30.15
C LEU A 430 26.43 -29.61 -30.05
N VAL A 431 25.91 -28.85 -31.00
CA VAL A 431 26.12 -27.40 -31.07
C VAL A 431 24.91 -26.65 -30.52
N PHE A 432 25.14 -25.70 -29.63
CA PHE A 432 24.13 -24.80 -29.09
C PHE A 432 24.55 -23.35 -29.27
N VAL A 433 23.61 -22.50 -29.70
CA VAL A 433 23.82 -21.05 -29.81
C VAL A 433 23.00 -20.37 -28.73
N ILE A 434 23.69 -19.77 -27.76
CA ILE A 434 23.09 -19.21 -26.54
C ILE A 434 23.27 -17.70 -26.52
N LYS A 435 22.16 -16.98 -26.40
CA LYS A 435 22.17 -15.55 -26.11
C LYS A 435 22.38 -15.32 -24.61
N LEU A 436 23.44 -14.63 -24.27
CA LEU A 436 23.73 -14.13 -22.93
C LEU A 436 22.72 -13.03 -22.58
N GLN A 437 21.95 -13.26 -21.52
CA GLN A 437 20.96 -12.30 -21.06
C GLN A 437 21.57 -11.52 -19.89
N SER A 438 22.02 -10.31 -20.17
CA SER A 438 22.58 -9.41 -19.15
C SER A 438 21.50 -8.86 -18.22
N ALA A 439 21.93 -8.42 -17.04
CA ALA A 439 21.11 -7.64 -16.13
C ALA A 439 20.92 -6.23 -16.70
N THR A 440 19.67 -5.75 -16.74
CA THR A 440 19.36 -4.39 -17.23
C THR A 440 19.71 -3.31 -16.22
N ASN A 441 19.79 -3.66 -14.93
CA ASN A 441 20.22 -2.78 -13.84
C ASN A 441 20.78 -3.62 -12.68
N PRO A 442 21.49 -3.01 -11.71
CA PRO A 442 22.10 -3.73 -10.58
C PRO A 442 21.12 -4.49 -9.67
N SER A 443 19.84 -4.14 -9.71
CA SER A 443 18.80 -4.72 -8.86
C SER A 443 18.16 -5.98 -9.46
N VAL A 444 18.48 -6.33 -10.71
CA VAL A 444 17.92 -7.48 -11.42
C VAL A 444 19.03 -8.48 -11.71
N LEU A 445 18.75 -9.77 -11.49
CA LEU A 445 19.71 -10.84 -11.80
C LEU A 445 19.85 -11.04 -13.31
N PRO A 446 21.06 -11.37 -13.81
CA PRO A 446 21.22 -11.80 -15.20
C PRO A 446 20.47 -13.12 -15.45
N GLY A 447 20.29 -13.48 -16.71
CA GLY A 447 19.66 -14.73 -17.09
C GLY A 447 20.45 -15.94 -16.57
N ILE A 448 19.95 -16.58 -15.51
CA ILE A 448 20.64 -17.65 -14.77
C ILE A 448 21.21 -18.72 -15.70
N GLY A 449 20.41 -19.25 -16.62
CA GLY A 449 20.86 -20.34 -17.48
C GLY A 449 21.85 -19.92 -18.56
N SER A 450 21.66 -18.77 -19.18
CA SER A 450 22.59 -18.33 -20.23
C SER A 450 23.92 -17.88 -19.64
N ASN A 451 23.88 -17.25 -18.46
CA ASN A 451 25.09 -16.86 -17.75
C ASN A 451 25.83 -18.07 -17.17
N TYR A 452 25.14 -19.07 -16.60
CA TYR A 452 25.79 -20.30 -16.12
C TYR A 452 26.42 -21.13 -17.23
N LEU A 453 25.75 -21.27 -18.39
CA LEU A 453 26.32 -22.04 -19.50
C LEU A 453 27.40 -21.27 -20.27
N GLY A 454 27.31 -19.94 -20.25
CA GLY A 454 28.26 -19.07 -20.94
C GLY A 454 29.51 -18.72 -20.14
N ASN A 455 29.59 -19.13 -18.88
CA ASN A 455 30.73 -18.97 -17.97
C ASN A 455 31.30 -20.33 -17.61
#